data_AF-A0A1S3MZJ8-F1
#
_entry.id   AF-A0A1S3MZJ8-F1
#
_cell.length_a   1.000
_cell.length_b   1.000
_cell.length_c   1.000
_cell.angle_alpha   90.00
_cell.angle_beta   90.00
_cell.angle_gamma   90.00
#
_symmetry.space_group_name_H-M   'P 1'
#
loop_
_entity.id
_entity.type
_entity.pdbx_description
1 polymer ?
#
loop_
_entity_poly.entity_id
_entity_poly.type
_entity_poly.pdbx_seq_one_letter_code
_entity_poly.pdbx_strand_id
1 'polypeptide(L)'
;MFIGDSTNRGMMYFLMERVNSSLEDWGKAHDSLIYRNVNQGHTHVSYSYYPQFWLEQSHRPTFQRALEQLILRSRPLENSRQTVLVAGGVQWLNTNHLRIMREVLEREGLQDIMVVVKSLGMGFHLPVER
;
A
#
# COMPACT_ATOMS: atom_id res chain seq x y z
N MET A 1 -4.91 2.58 -0.31
CA MET A 1 -4.04 1.66 -1.09
C MET A 1 -2.65 1.65 -0.48
N PHE A 2 -2.00 0.49 -0.35
CA PHE A 2 -0.66 0.31 0.18
C PHE A 2 0.21 -0.48 -0.81
N ILE A 3 1.45 -0.04 -1.04
CA ILE A 3 2.45 -0.81 -1.79
C ILE A 3 3.77 -0.81 -1.02
N GLY A 4 4.29 -1.99 -0.71
CA GLY A 4 5.51 -2.07 0.07
C GLY A 4 5.84 -3.41 0.70
N ASP A 5 6.89 -3.43 1.51
CA ASP A 5 7.32 -4.63 2.24
C ASP A 5 6.40 -4.95 3.44
N SER A 6 6.83 -5.87 4.30
CA SER A 6 6.10 -6.27 5.50
C SER A 6 5.83 -5.11 6.48
N THR A 7 6.64 -4.06 6.49
CA THR A 7 6.42 -2.85 7.31
C THR A 7 5.14 -2.14 6.89
N ASN A 8 4.94 -1.94 5.58
CA ASN A 8 3.73 -1.33 5.04
C ASN A 8 2.49 -2.18 5.31
N ARG A 9 2.64 -3.52 5.32
CA ARG A 9 1.57 -4.43 5.72
C ARG A 9 1.20 -4.25 7.20
N GLY A 10 2.20 -4.08 8.07
CA GLY A 10 1.98 -3.75 9.49
C GLY A 10 1.23 -2.43 9.68
N MET A 11 1.61 -1.39 8.95
CA MET A 11 0.90 -0.09 8.96
C MET A 11 -0.56 -0.22 8.52
N MET A 12 -0.80 -1.01 7.47
CA MET A 12 -2.15 -1.30 6.99
C MET A 12 -2.99 -1.99 8.08
N TYR A 13 -2.45 -3.03 8.71
CA TYR A 13 -3.17 -3.73 9.78
C TYR A 13 -3.44 -2.84 10.99
N PHE A 14 -2.47 -2.02 11.40
CA PHE A 14 -2.67 -1.04 12.47
C PHE A 14 -3.78 -0.04 12.14
N LEU A 15 -3.84 0.46 10.90
CA LEU A 15 -4.92 1.34 10.45
C LEU A 15 -6.27 0.61 10.53
N MET A 16 -6.34 -0.63 10.02
CA MET A 16 -7.56 -1.43 10.02
C MET A 16 -8.07 -1.72 11.43
N GLU A 17 -7.18 -2.11 12.34
CA GLU A 17 -7.51 -2.32 13.75
C GLU A 17 -8.12 -1.07 14.38
N ARG A 18 -7.49 0.10 14.16
CA ARG A 18 -7.96 1.38 14.70
C ARG A 18 -9.33 1.80 14.21
N VAL A 19 -9.69 1.48 12.97
CA VAL A 19 -10.99 1.86 12.40
C VAL A 19 -12.07 0.80 12.60
N ASN A 20 -11.71 -0.47 12.77
CA ASN A 20 -12.67 -1.58 12.83
C ASN A 20 -12.86 -2.16 14.23
N SER A 21 -11.99 -1.84 15.20
CA SER A 21 -11.98 -2.39 16.57
C SER A 21 -11.85 -3.93 16.68
N SER A 22 -11.70 -4.65 15.55
CA SER A 22 -11.37 -6.07 15.49
C SER A 22 -10.60 -6.43 14.21
N LEU A 23 -9.75 -7.47 14.30
CA LEU A 23 -8.96 -8.04 13.21
C LEU A 23 -9.55 -9.39 12.77
N GLU A 24 -10.80 -9.44 12.31
CA GLU A 24 -11.45 -10.71 11.93
C GLU A 24 -10.91 -11.34 10.63
N ASP A 25 -10.10 -10.63 9.84
CA ASP A 25 -9.78 -11.04 8.45
C ASP A 25 -8.26 -11.10 8.17
N TRP A 26 -7.52 -11.75 9.08
CA TRP A 26 -6.07 -11.98 8.94
C TRP A 26 -5.76 -13.16 8.00
N GLY A 27 -5.75 -12.90 6.70
CA GLY A 27 -5.29 -13.85 5.69
C GLY A 27 -3.85 -13.59 5.25
N LYS A 28 -2.98 -14.61 5.26
CA LYS A 28 -1.65 -14.55 4.61
C LYS A 28 -1.80 -14.66 3.09
N ALA A 29 -2.30 -13.64 2.39
CA ALA A 29 -2.17 -13.61 0.93
C ALA A 29 -0.78 -13.09 0.55
N HIS A 30 0.01 -13.90 -0.14
CA HIS A 30 1.39 -13.55 -0.51
C HIS A 30 1.47 -12.54 -1.68
N ASP A 31 0.37 -12.23 -2.37
CA ASP A 31 0.42 -11.37 -3.57
C ASP A 31 -0.23 -10.00 -3.37
N SER A 32 -1.51 -9.97 -3.00
CA SER A 32 -2.26 -8.72 -2.75
C SER A 32 -3.45 -8.98 -1.82
N LEU A 33 -3.70 -8.06 -0.90
CA LEU A 33 -4.84 -8.09 0.01
C LEU A 33 -5.86 -7.03 -0.41
N ILE A 34 -7.14 -7.36 -0.34
CA ILE A 34 -8.24 -6.42 -0.63
C ILE A 34 -9.30 -6.60 0.45
N TYR A 35 -9.56 -5.55 1.20
CA TYR A 35 -10.59 -5.46 2.21
C TYR A 35 -11.60 -4.39 1.79
N ARG A 36 -12.83 -4.79 1.52
CA ARG A 36 -13.89 -3.87 1.05
C ARG A 36 -14.83 -3.39 2.16
N ASN A 37 -14.87 -4.11 3.28
CA ASN A 37 -15.83 -3.89 4.35
C ASN A 37 -15.18 -3.32 5.62
N VAL A 38 -14.13 -2.51 5.49
CA VAL A 38 -13.48 -1.86 6.64
C VAL A 38 -14.30 -0.64 7.04
N ASN A 39 -14.32 -0.31 8.35
CA ASN A 39 -15.03 0.86 8.87
C ASN A 39 -16.52 0.83 8.46
N GLN A 40 -17.21 -0.27 8.78
CA GLN A 40 -18.63 -0.49 8.46
C GLN A 40 -18.95 -0.39 6.95
N GLY A 41 -17.99 -0.73 6.08
CA GLY A 41 -18.15 -0.65 4.63
C GLY A 41 -17.85 0.72 4.03
N HIS A 42 -17.43 1.70 4.83
CA HIS A 42 -17.08 3.03 4.35
C HIS A 42 -15.64 3.14 3.83
N THR A 43 -14.80 2.12 4.03
CA THR A 43 -13.38 2.19 3.67
C THR A 43 -12.91 0.94 2.94
N HIS A 44 -12.24 1.16 1.80
CA HIS A 44 -11.61 0.13 1.00
C HIS A 44 -10.09 0.17 1.21
N VAL A 45 -9.50 -0.97 1.58
CA VAL A 45 -8.08 -1.10 1.84
C VAL A 45 -7.49 -2.18 0.94
N SER A 46 -6.53 -1.80 0.12
CA SER A 46 -5.78 -2.72 -0.74
C SER A 46 -4.30 -2.67 -0.41
N TYR A 47 -3.61 -3.81 -0.49
CA TYR A 47 -2.18 -3.92 -0.29
C TYR A 47 -1.53 -4.77 -1.38
N SER A 48 -0.35 -4.38 -1.83
CA SER A 48 0.51 -5.17 -2.70
C SER A 48 1.92 -5.25 -2.12
N TYR A 49 2.46 -6.47 -2.02
CA TYR A 49 3.83 -6.67 -1.55
C TYR A 49 4.83 -6.31 -2.66
N TYR A 50 5.74 -5.39 -2.36
CA TYR A 50 6.82 -5.03 -3.28
C TYR A 50 8.08 -4.61 -2.51
N PRO A 51 9.29 -5.04 -2.95
CA PRO A 51 9.58 -6.02 -4.01
C PRO A 51 9.30 -7.47 -3.59
N GLN A 52 8.86 -8.33 -4.50
CA GLN A 52 8.60 -9.75 -4.20
C GLN A 52 9.90 -10.56 -4.15
N PHE A 53 10.62 -10.49 -3.02
CA PHE A 53 11.95 -11.08 -2.87
C PHE A 53 11.97 -12.62 -2.98
N TRP A 54 10.84 -13.29 -2.77
CA TRP A 54 10.71 -14.75 -2.92
C TRP A 54 10.67 -15.22 -4.37
N LEU A 55 10.42 -14.32 -5.34
CA LEU A 55 10.53 -14.65 -6.76
C LEU A 55 11.98 -14.52 -7.21
N GLU A 56 12.36 -15.36 -8.17
CA GLU A 56 13.59 -15.17 -8.93
C GLU A 56 13.60 -13.80 -9.61
N GLN A 57 14.78 -13.21 -9.77
CA GLN A 57 14.92 -11.84 -10.27
C GLN A 57 14.24 -11.61 -11.63
N SER A 58 14.30 -12.60 -12.53
CA SER A 58 13.65 -12.59 -13.85
C SER A 58 12.13 -12.60 -13.79
N HIS A 59 11.55 -13.13 -12.70
CA HIS A 59 10.12 -13.27 -12.51
C HIS A 59 9.51 -12.16 -11.64
N ARG A 60 10.34 -11.30 -11.02
CA ARG A 60 9.86 -10.20 -10.17
C ARG A 60 9.13 -9.16 -11.02
N PRO A 61 7.90 -8.75 -10.65
CA PRO A 61 7.24 -7.66 -11.34
C PRO A 61 8.04 -6.37 -11.19
N THR A 62 8.03 -5.52 -12.23
CA THR A 62 8.53 -4.16 -12.11
C THR A 62 7.64 -3.37 -11.14
N PHE A 63 8.18 -2.31 -10.53
CA PHE A 63 7.40 -1.42 -9.68
C PHE A 63 6.15 -0.87 -10.39
N GLN A 64 6.33 -0.46 -11.66
CA GLN A 64 5.23 0.01 -12.49
C GLN A 64 4.12 -1.03 -12.58
N ARG A 65 4.46 -2.29 -12.90
CA ARG A 65 3.49 -3.37 -13.03
C ARG A 65 2.77 -3.65 -11.71
N ALA A 66 3.50 -3.64 -10.60
CA ALA A 66 2.92 -3.83 -9.27
C ALA A 66 1.94 -2.70 -8.91
N LEU A 67 2.29 -1.44 -9.21
CA LEU A 67 1.43 -0.28 -8.95
C LEU A 67 0.17 -0.29 -9.82
N GLU A 68 0.30 -0.57 -11.12
CA GLU A 68 -0.84 -0.71 -12.04
C GLU A 68 -1.81 -1.80 -11.58
N GLN A 69 -1.29 -2.96 -11.16
CA GLN A 69 -2.11 -4.05 -10.64
C GLN A 69 -2.81 -3.67 -9.33
N LEU A 70 -2.13 -2.95 -8.43
CA LEU A 70 -2.74 -2.44 -7.20
C LEU A 70 -3.89 -1.50 -7.53
N ILE A 71 -3.68 -0.52 -8.41
CA ILE A 71 -4.71 0.46 -8.81
C ILE A 71 -5.90 -0.26 -9.43
N LEU A 72 -5.66 -1.14 -10.41
CA LEU A 72 -6.71 -1.91 -11.08
C LEU A 72 -7.57 -2.70 -10.09
N ARG A 73 -6.94 -3.41 -9.15
CA ARG A 73 -7.63 -4.21 -8.13
C ARG A 73 -8.33 -3.38 -7.06
N SER A 74 -7.94 -2.12 -6.89
CA SER A 74 -8.50 -1.20 -5.89
C SER A 74 -9.68 -0.40 -6.42
N ARG A 75 -10.04 -0.53 -7.71
CA ARG A 75 -11.19 0.17 -8.27
C ARG A 75 -12.50 -0.28 -7.58
N PRO A 76 -13.49 0.62 -7.44
CA PRO A 76 -13.48 2.02 -7.89
C PRO A 76 -12.59 2.93 -7.04
N LEU A 77 -11.95 3.92 -7.68
CA LEU A 77 -11.12 4.94 -7.02
C LEU A 77 -11.61 6.33 -7.43
N GLU A 78 -11.66 7.24 -6.47
CA GLU A 78 -11.97 8.64 -6.72
C GLU A 78 -10.67 9.45 -6.83
N ASN A 79 -10.59 10.34 -7.81
CA ASN A 79 -9.48 11.29 -7.92
C ASN A 79 -9.66 12.44 -6.92
N SER A 80 -9.49 12.15 -5.64
CA SER A 80 -9.59 13.12 -4.55
C SER A 80 -8.73 12.69 -3.36
N ARG A 81 -8.56 13.59 -2.40
CA ARG A 81 -7.80 13.33 -1.16
C ARG A 81 -8.40 12.23 -0.28
N GLN A 82 -9.59 11.72 -0.59
CA GLN A 82 -10.19 10.55 0.07
C GLN A 82 -9.53 9.24 -0.40
N THR A 83 -8.93 9.24 -1.59
CA THR A 83 -8.06 8.15 -2.04
C THR A 83 -6.64 8.41 -1.53
N VAL A 84 -6.09 7.45 -0.79
CA VAL A 84 -4.74 7.53 -0.22
C VAL A 84 -3.88 6.39 -0.75
N LEU A 85 -2.71 6.70 -1.32
CA LEU A 85 -1.66 5.76 -1.67
C LEU A 85 -0.51 5.87 -0.67
N VAL A 86 -0.26 4.81 0.09
CA VAL A 86 0.89 4.72 1.00
C VAL A 86 1.94 3.82 0.38
N ALA A 87 3.05 4.41 -0.06
CA ALA A 87 4.18 3.71 -0.63
C ALA A 87 5.36 3.71 0.35
N GLY A 88 5.92 2.55 0.65
CA GLY A 88 7.00 2.49 1.63
C GLY A 88 7.66 1.13 1.74
N GLY A 89 8.90 1.16 2.22
CA GLY A 89 9.67 -0.03 2.51
C GLY A 89 11.13 0.31 2.60
N VAL A 90 11.83 -0.38 3.49
CA VAL A 90 13.21 -0.05 3.85
C VAL A 90 14.11 -0.48 2.68
N GLN A 91 15.02 0.40 2.26
CA GLN A 91 16.10 0.17 1.27
C GLN A 91 15.78 0.15 -0.24
N TRP A 92 14.53 0.00 -0.70
CA TRP A 92 14.28 -0.14 -2.15
C TRP A 92 13.70 1.10 -2.84
N LEU A 93 13.04 1.99 -2.10
CA LEU A 93 12.40 3.17 -2.69
C LEU A 93 13.44 4.22 -3.09
N ASN A 94 13.36 4.74 -4.32
CA ASN A 94 14.30 5.71 -4.88
C ASN A 94 13.60 6.69 -5.83
N THR A 95 14.34 7.66 -6.36
CA THR A 95 13.79 8.70 -7.26
C THR A 95 13.15 8.15 -8.53
N ASN A 96 13.67 7.05 -9.09
CA ASN A 96 13.06 6.39 -10.24
C ASN A 96 11.68 5.81 -9.90
N HIS A 97 11.52 5.23 -8.71
CA HIS A 97 10.22 4.76 -8.24
C HIS A 97 9.21 5.90 -8.05
N LEU A 98 9.64 7.05 -7.52
CA LEU A 98 8.78 8.23 -7.39
C LEU A 98 8.32 8.77 -8.75
N ARG A 99 9.23 8.79 -9.73
CA ARG A 99 8.92 9.18 -11.11
C ARG A 99 7.89 8.24 -11.74
N ILE A 100 8.11 6.93 -11.66
CA ILE A 100 7.16 5.92 -12.14
C ILE A 100 5.80 6.07 -11.48
N MET A 101 5.77 6.31 -10.16
CA MET A 101 4.52 6.49 -9.43
C MET A 101 3.72 7.68 -9.97
N ARG A 102 4.39 8.83 -10.17
CA ARG A 102 3.75 10.01 -10.76
C ARG A 102 3.19 9.72 -12.16
N GLU A 103 3.99 9.08 -13.02
CA GLU A 103 3.59 8.75 -14.40
C GLU A 103 2.40 7.77 -14.46
N VAL A 104 2.37 6.77 -13.57
CA VAL A 104 1.24 5.83 -13.48
C VAL A 104 0.00 6.54 -12.96
N LEU A 105 0.11 7.36 -11.90
CA LEU A 105 -1.03 8.09 -11.36
C LEU A 105 -1.62 9.09 -12.35
N GLU A 106 -0.78 9.78 -13.12
CA GLU A 106 -1.21 10.65 -14.21
C GLU A 106 -2.00 9.89 -15.27
N ARG A 107 -1.48 8.75 -15.74
CA ARG A 107 -2.15 7.92 -16.75
C ARG A 107 -3.48 7.33 -16.25
N GLU A 108 -3.58 7.03 -14.95
CA GLU A 108 -4.80 6.50 -14.34
C GLU A 108 -5.79 7.59 -13.92
N GLY A 109 -5.46 8.88 -14.11
CA GLY A 109 -6.31 10.01 -13.73
C GLY A 109 -6.45 10.19 -12.22
N LEU A 110 -5.40 9.87 -11.46
CA LEU A 110 -5.34 9.89 -9.99
C LEU A 110 -4.34 10.93 -9.46
N GLN A 111 -4.27 12.11 -10.09
CA GLN A 111 -3.30 13.15 -9.75
C GLN A 111 -3.63 13.90 -8.44
N ASP A 112 -4.90 13.91 -8.03
CA ASP A 112 -5.40 14.64 -6.86
C ASP A 112 -5.52 13.77 -5.60
N ILE A 113 -5.07 12.52 -5.68
CA ILE A 113 -5.05 11.61 -4.54
C ILE A 113 -3.95 12.00 -3.55
N MET A 114 -4.10 11.59 -2.29
CA MET A 114 -3.05 11.77 -1.30
C MET A 114 -1.99 10.67 -1.45
N VAL A 115 -0.73 11.05 -1.71
CA VAL A 115 0.40 10.11 -1.73
C VAL A 115 1.25 10.30 -0.48
N VAL A 116 1.39 9.24 0.32
CA VAL A 116 2.24 9.19 1.51
C VAL A 116 3.43 8.30 1.22
N VAL A 117 4.62 8.85 1.33
CA VAL A 117 5.87 8.14 1.08
C VAL A 117 6.63 7.93 2.38
N LYS A 118 6.89 6.68 2.75
CA LYS A 118 7.66 6.31 3.95
C LYS A 118 9.11 5.99 3.58
N SER A 119 10.01 6.96 3.78
CA SER A 119 11.46 6.78 3.58
C SER A 119 12.15 6.22 4.85
N LEU A 120 13.44 5.84 4.71
CA LEU A 120 14.31 5.41 5.80
C LEU A 120 14.30 6.44 6.94
N GLY A 121 13.82 6.07 8.13
CA GLY A 121 13.85 6.94 9.32
C GLY A 121 12.70 6.78 10.31
N MET A 122 11.53 6.30 9.88
CA MET A 122 10.40 6.07 10.80
C MET A 122 10.42 4.62 11.30
N GLY A 123 11.30 4.34 12.26
CA GLY A 123 11.14 3.21 13.15
C GLY A 123 9.93 3.46 14.03
N PHE A 124 8.97 2.53 14.04
CA PHE A 124 7.88 2.56 14.99
C PHE A 124 8.46 2.34 16.39
N HIS A 125 8.78 3.43 17.10
CA HIS A 125 8.82 3.37 18.55
C HIS A 125 7.37 3.20 18.99
N LEU A 126 6.95 1.94 19.16
CA LEU A 126 5.73 1.63 19.89
C LEU A 126 5.95 2.13 21.34
N PRO A 127 5.05 2.93 21.91
CA PRO A 127 5.10 3.17 23.34
C PRO A 127 4.95 1.83 24.04
N VAL A 128 5.94 1.46 24.87
CA VAL A 128 5.73 0.45 25.91
C VAL A 128 4.84 1.11 26.94
N GLU A 129 3.61 0.62 27.08
CA GLU A 129 2.67 1.07 28.10
C GLU A 129 3.33 1.06 29.49
N ARG A 130 3.05 2.09 30.28
CA ARG A 130 3.18 2.10 31.74
C ARG A 130 1.80 2.31 32.33
#